data_AF-A0RYB1-F1
#
_entry.id   AF-A0RYB1-F1
#
_cell.length_a   1.000
_cell.length_b   1.000
_cell.length_c   1.000
_cell.angle_alpha   90.00
_cell.angle_beta   90.00
_cell.angle_gamma   90.00
#
_symmetry.space_group_name_H-M   'P 1'
#
loop_
_entity.id
_entity.type
_entity.pdbx_description
1 polymer ?
#
loop_
_entity_poly.entity_id
_entity_poly.type
_entity_poly.pdbx_seq_one_letter_code
_entity_poly.pdbx_strand_id
1 'polypeptide(L)'
;MDRDYFTYTGDRAEGWMLRLYRLRPKIGRRREVSATSVRERIYGAASGGDSSWKDDVPPGVAGVIEENWGVVERFAGAEDLTRRIAGMKFPSEGYGEA
;
A
#
# COMPACT_ATOMS: atom_id res chain seq x y z
N MET A 1 15.31 9.78 24.18
CA MET A 1 14.37 9.64 23.06
C MET A 1 14.00 8.18 22.97
N ASP A 2 12.84 7.84 23.53
CA ASP A 2 12.29 6.49 23.52
C ASP A 2 12.16 6.01 22.08
N ARG A 3 12.85 4.91 21.75
CA ARG A 3 12.69 4.23 20.46
C ARG A 3 11.36 3.49 20.52
N ASP A 4 10.28 4.20 20.23
CA ASP A 4 8.95 3.62 20.08
C ASP A 4 8.98 2.61 18.92
N TYR A 5 8.95 1.31 19.26
CA TYR A 5 8.95 0.22 18.31
C TYR A 5 7.51 -0.02 17.83
N PHE A 6 7.21 0.41 16.60
CA PHE A 6 5.94 0.14 15.93
C PHE A 6 6.02 -1.23 15.25
N THR A 7 5.10 -2.14 15.58
CA THR A 7 5.04 -3.44 14.91
C THR A 7 4.43 -3.23 13.51
N TYR A 8 5.18 -3.61 12.48
CA TYR A 8 4.85 -3.32 11.08
C TYR A 8 3.63 -4.12 10.60
N THR A 9 3.36 -5.27 11.21
CA THR A 9 2.33 -6.21 10.74
C THR A 9 0.95 -5.96 11.36
N GLY A 10 0.90 -5.31 12.53
CA GLY A 10 -0.32 -5.24 13.33
C GLY A 10 -0.91 -6.61 13.69
N ASP A 11 -0.12 -7.69 13.57
CA ASP A 11 -0.58 -9.05 13.81
C ASP A 11 -0.76 -9.32 15.31
N ARG A 12 -1.87 -9.99 15.66
CA ARG A 12 -2.19 -10.28 17.05
C ARG A 12 -1.22 -11.29 17.64
N ALA A 13 -0.80 -12.31 16.90
CA ALA A 13 0.11 -13.34 17.42
C ALA A 13 1.52 -12.76 17.66
N GLU A 14 2.01 -11.91 16.74
CA GLU A 14 3.26 -11.16 16.93
C GLU A 14 3.21 -10.29 18.20
N GLY A 15 2.09 -9.57 18.42
CA GLY A 15 1.89 -8.75 19.62
C GLY A 15 1.92 -9.55 20.93
N TRP A 16 1.42 -10.79 20.93
CA TRP A 16 1.47 -11.68 22.09
C TRP A 16 2.89 -12.17 22.39
N MET A 17 3.64 -12.55 21.35
CA MET A 17 5.02 -13.00 21.50
C MET A 17 5.92 -11.88 22.04
N LEU A 18 5.78 -10.66 21.53
CA LEU A 18 6.54 -9.50 22.03
C LEU A 18 6.24 -9.20 23.52
N ARG A 19 5.00 -9.39 23.96
CA ARG A 19 4.63 -9.25 25.38
C ARG A 19 5.30 -10.30 26.28
N LEU A 20 5.45 -11.54 25.82
CA LEU A 20 6.16 -12.59 26.57
C LEU A 20 7.62 -12.21 26.84
N TYR A 21 8.28 -11.54 25.88
CA TYR A 21 9.63 -11.01 26.03
C TYR A 21 9.72 -9.71 26.85
N ARG A 22 8.64 -9.31 27.54
CA ARG A 22 8.53 -8.05 28.31
C ARG A 22 8.74 -6.78 27.46
N LEU A 23 8.61 -6.88 26.14
CA LEU A 23 8.57 -5.70 25.28
C LEU A 23 7.19 -5.03 25.40
N ARG A 24 7.13 -3.72 25.16
CA ARG A 24 5.90 -2.92 25.23
C ARG A 24 5.44 -2.54 23.81
N PRO A 25 4.92 -3.48 23.00
CA PRO A 25 4.48 -3.15 21.66
C PRO A 25 3.27 -2.20 21.73
N LYS A 26 3.39 -1.03 21.09
CA LYS A 26 2.25 -0.16 20.84
C LYS A 26 1.57 -0.64 19.56
N ILE A 27 0.35 -1.18 19.68
CA ILE A 27 -0.44 -1.58 18.52
C ILE A 27 -0.95 -0.31 17.85
N GLY A 28 -0.46 -0.03 16.65
CA GLY A 28 -0.98 1.06 15.83
C GLY A 28 -2.43 0.79 15.45
N ARG A 29 -3.30 1.79 15.56
CA ARG A 29 -4.66 1.69 15.05
C ARG A 29 -4.60 1.62 13.52
N ARG A 30 -5.05 0.52 12.93
CA ARG A 30 -5.18 0.39 11.48
C ARG A 30 -6.10 1.51 10.98
N ARG A 31 -5.63 2.33 10.04
CA ARG A 31 -6.54 3.22 9.29
C ARG A 31 -7.44 2.34 8.43
N GLU A 32 -8.71 2.72 8.29
CA GLU A 32 -9.67 2.00 7.42
C GLU A 32 -9.21 2.01 5.96
N VAL A 33 -8.45 3.03 5.60
CA VAL A 33 -7.87 3.20 4.28
C VAL A 33 -6.69 2.24 4.08
N SER A 34 -6.77 1.41 3.03
CA SER A 34 -5.71 0.49 2.61
C SER A 34 -4.79 1.13 1.58
N ALA A 35 -3.53 0.68 1.52
CA ALA A 35 -2.57 1.14 0.50
C ALA A 35 -3.09 0.91 -0.93
N THR A 36 -3.78 -0.22 -1.17
CA THR A 36 -4.43 -0.52 -2.45
C THR A 36 -5.47 0.53 -2.82
N SER A 37 -6.31 0.92 -1.85
CA SER A 37 -7.38 1.89 -2.05
C SER A 37 -6.83 3.29 -2.36
N VAL A 38 -5.76 3.72 -1.66
CA VAL A 38 -5.09 4.99 -1.96
C VAL A 38 -4.49 4.96 -3.36
N ARG A 39 -3.80 3.87 -3.73
CA ARG A 39 -3.21 3.71 -5.07
C ARG A 39 -4.26 3.80 -6.18
N GLU A 40 -5.43 3.16 -6.00
CA GLU A 40 -6.53 3.22 -6.95
C GLU A 40 -7.08 4.65 -7.12
N ARG A 41 -7.22 5.41 -6.02
CA ARG A 41 -7.61 6.83 -6.10
C ARG A 41 -6.56 7.68 -6.80
N ILE A 42 -5.27 7.45 -6.53
CA ILE A 42 -4.16 8.13 -7.22
C ILE A 42 -4.23 7.85 -8.73
N TYR A 43 -4.42 6.59 -9.13
CA TYR A 43 -4.50 6.21 -10.54
C TYR A 43 -5.74 6.81 -11.21
N GLY A 44 -6.89 6.81 -10.51
CA GLY A 44 -8.09 7.48 -10.98
C GLY A 44 -7.90 8.98 -11.19
N ALA A 45 -7.18 9.66 -10.29
CA ALA A 45 -6.84 11.08 -10.45
C ALA A 45 -5.94 11.33 -11.68
N ALA A 46 -4.98 10.43 -11.96
CA ALA A 46 -4.15 10.50 -13.17
C ALA A 46 -4.96 10.30 -14.47
N SER A 47 -6.12 9.64 -14.41
CA SER A 47 -7.05 9.50 -15.54
C SER A 47 -8.08 10.64 -15.64
N GLY A 48 -7.89 11.75 -14.92
CA GLY A 48 -8.77 12.92 -14.96
C GLY A 48 -9.87 12.96 -13.88
N GLY A 49 -9.78 12.08 -12.88
CA GLY A 49 -10.65 12.10 -11.70
C GLY A 49 -10.19 13.07 -10.60
N ASP A 50 -10.92 13.08 -9.48
CA ASP A 50 -10.66 13.99 -8.36
C ASP A 50 -9.40 13.63 -7.54
N SER A 51 -8.72 14.66 -7.02
CA SER A 51 -7.48 14.55 -6.24
C SER A 51 -7.70 14.29 -4.73
N SER A 52 -8.78 13.60 -4.35
CA SER A 52 -9.15 13.33 -2.95
C SER A 52 -8.15 12.44 -2.20
N TRP A 53 -7.25 11.77 -2.92
CA TRP A 53 -6.19 10.92 -2.34
C TRP A 53 -5.17 11.68 -1.48
N LYS A 54 -5.06 13.00 -1.63
CA LYS A 54 -4.10 13.82 -0.88
C LYS A 54 -4.40 13.83 0.62
N ASP A 55 -5.67 13.70 1.00
CA ASP A 55 -6.10 13.65 2.41
C ASP A 55 -5.77 12.30 3.07
N ASP A 56 -5.53 11.26 2.28
CA ASP A 56 -5.23 9.92 2.77
C ASP A 56 -3.76 9.73 3.17
N VAL A 57 -2.89 10.63 2.76
CA VAL A 57 -1.43 10.53 2.93
C VAL A 57 -0.86 11.75 3.66
N PRO A 58 0.26 11.62 4.39
CA PRO A 58 0.93 12.77 4.97
C PRO A 58 1.37 13.78 3.90
N PRO A 59 1.41 15.10 4.20
CA PRO A 59 1.77 16.13 3.22
C PRO A 59 3.11 15.91 2.52
N GLY A 60 4.13 15.42 3.23
CA GLY A 60 5.42 15.10 2.63
C GLY A 60 5.35 13.95 1.61
N VAL A 61 4.46 12.97 1.83
CA VAL A 61 4.24 11.87 0.89
C VAL A 61 3.46 12.38 -0.33
N ALA A 62 2.46 13.24 -0.12
CA ALA A 62 1.75 13.89 -1.22
C ALA A 62 2.72 14.66 -2.13
N GLY A 63 3.62 15.44 -1.55
CA GLY A 63 4.65 16.17 -2.29
C GLY A 63 5.53 15.26 -3.15
N VAL A 64 6.06 14.17 -2.58
CA VAL A 64 6.87 13.21 -3.35
C VAL A 64 6.08 12.59 -4.51
N ILE A 65 4.81 12.27 -4.31
CA ILE A 65 3.95 11.70 -5.37
C ILE A 65 3.71 12.73 -6.49
N GLU A 66 3.45 13.98 -6.13
CA GLU A 66 3.25 15.08 -7.10
C GLU A 66 4.53 15.39 -7.89
N GLU A 67 5.68 15.45 -7.22
CA GLU A 67 6.99 15.65 -7.85
C GLU A 67 7.30 14.54 -8.88
N ASN A 68 6.78 13.34 -8.65
CA ASN A 68 6.98 12.17 -9.50
C ASN A 68 5.72 11.78 -10.29
N TRP A 69 4.81 12.74 -10.55
CA TRP A 69 3.51 12.45 -11.15
C TRP A 69 3.59 11.76 -12.52
N GLY A 70 4.62 12.06 -13.31
CA GLY A 70 4.83 11.38 -14.61
C GLY A 70 5.04 9.85 -14.47
N VAL A 71 5.54 9.38 -13.32
CA VAL A 71 5.61 7.94 -13.02
C VAL A 71 4.20 7.37 -12.79
N VAL A 72 3.37 8.12 -12.06
CA VAL A 72 1.98 7.73 -11.80
C VAL A 72 1.20 7.63 -13.10
N GLU A 73 1.27 8.63 -13.97
CA GLU A 73 0.57 8.63 -15.27
C GLU A 73 0.99 7.43 -16.13
N ARG A 74 2.30 7.16 -16.21
CA ARG A 74 2.84 6.02 -16.94
C ARG A 74 2.24 4.69 -16.49
N PHE A 75 2.10 4.48 -15.18
CA PHE A 75 1.62 3.21 -14.62
C PHE A 75 0.10 3.15 -14.49
N ALA A 76 -0.59 4.28 -14.37
CA ALA A 76 -2.05 4.34 -14.36
C ALA A 76 -2.65 3.94 -15.72
N GLY A 77 -1.98 4.32 -16.82
CA GLY A 77 -2.38 3.93 -18.18
C GLY A 77 -1.78 2.61 -18.68
N ALA A 78 -0.97 1.91 -17.88
CA ALA A 78 -0.34 0.67 -18.30
C ALA A 78 -1.33 -0.50 -18.30
N GLU A 79 -1.24 -1.37 -19.30
CA GLU A 79 -2.06 -2.58 -19.39
C GLU A 79 -1.71 -3.55 -18.24
N ASP A 80 -2.73 -4.11 -17.57
CA ASP A 80 -2.53 -5.13 -16.55
C ASP A 80 -2.23 -6.49 -17.22
N LEU A 81 -0.95 -6.81 -17.35
CA LEU A 81 -0.47 -8.07 -17.90
C LEU A 81 -0.57 -9.23 -16.89
N THR A 82 -1.43 -9.16 -15.88
CA THR A 82 -1.67 -10.26 -14.93
C THR A 82 -3.02 -10.95 -15.14
N ARG A 83 -3.03 -12.28 -15.04
CA ARG A 83 -4.24 -13.12 -15.00
C ARG A 83 -4.55 -13.52 -13.57
N ARG A 84 -5.83 -13.58 -13.22
CA ARG A 84 -6.28 -14.10 -11.93
C ARG A 84 -6.66 -15.58 -12.07
N ILE A 85 -5.97 -16.45 -11.33
CA ILE A 85 -6.27 -17.90 -11.25
C ILE A 85 -6.52 -18.23 -9.78
N ALA A 86 -7.70 -18.75 -9.45
CA ALA A 86 -8.11 -19.08 -8.08
C ALA A 86 -7.84 -17.95 -7.05
N GLY A 87 -8.02 -16.68 -7.46
CA GLY A 87 -7.80 -15.50 -6.60
C GLY A 87 -6.35 -15.00 -6.52
N MET A 88 -5.39 -15.72 -7.10
CA MET A 88 -3.99 -15.32 -7.18
C MET A 88 -3.69 -14.62 -8.52
N LYS A 89 -2.84 -13.59 -8.51
CA LYS A 89 -2.36 -12.92 -9.72
C LYS A 89 -1.11 -13.63 -10.26
N PHE A 90 -1.14 -13.99 -11.53
CA PHE A 90 -0.03 -14.59 -12.27
C PHE A 90 0.31 -13.74 -13.50
N PRO A 91 1.59 -13.73 -13.95
CA PRO A 91 1.94 -13.14 -15.24
C PRO A 91 1.13 -13.77 -16.38
N SER A 92 0.69 -12.97 -17.34
CA SER A 92 -0.08 -13.45 -18.50
C SER A 92 0.78 -14.23 -19.51
N GLU A 93 2.08 -13.95 -19.53
CA GLU A 93 3.09 -14.60 -20.38
C GLU A 93 4.04 -15.44 -19.51
N GLY A 94 4.55 -16.55 -20.04
CA GLY A 94 5.49 -17.44 -19.36
C GLY A 94 4.91 -18.32 -18.24
N TYR A 95 3.69 -18.05 -17.76
CA TYR A 95 3.02 -18.89 -16.76
C TYR A 95 2.15 -19.96 -17.44
N GLY A 96 2.58 -21.22 -17.37
CA GLY A 96 1.88 -22.37 -17.94
C GLY A 96 2.24 -22.70 -19.40
N GLU A 97 3.22 -22.00 -19.98
CA GLU A 97 3.88 -22.42 -21.22
C GLU A 97 4.90 -23.52 -20.87
N ALA A 98 4.48 -24.77 -20.98
CA ALA A 98 5.31 -25.99 -20.93
C ALA A 98 4.92 -26.90 -22.09
#